data_AF-A0A7C6BB58-F1
#
_entry.id   AF-A0A7C6BB58-F1
#
_cell.length_a   1.000
_cell.length_b   1.000
_cell.length_c   1.000
_cell.angle_alpha   90.00
_cell.angle_beta   90.00
_cell.angle_gamma   90.00
#
_symmetry.space_group_name_H-M   'P 1'
#
loop_
_entity.id
_entity.type
_entity.pdbx_description
1 polymer ?
#
loop_
_entity_poly.entity_id
_entity_poly.type
_entity_poly.pdbx_seq_one_letter_code
_entity_poly.pdbx_strand_id
1 'polypeptide(L)'
;MYLTLHVTGQRDDGYHLLDSLVVFAAEVGDRVRVMPADKSSLDVTGPMAEGVPTGADNLVMQAAALYDLPVAISLDKRLPMAAGLG
;
A
#
# COMPACT_ATOMS: atom_id res chain seq x y z
N MET A 1 9.10 6.52 -7.83
CA MET A 1 9.59 6.60 -9.22
C MET A 1 10.64 5.52 -9.37
N TYR A 2 10.47 4.56 -10.29
CA TYR A 2 11.49 3.51 -10.49
C TYR A 2 12.60 4.07 -11.37
N LEU A 3 13.83 4.09 -10.85
CA LEU A 3 14.96 4.59 -11.62
C LEU A 3 15.48 3.51 -12.58
N THR A 4 15.31 2.22 -12.24
CA THR A 4 15.49 1.09 -13.17
C THR A 4 14.57 -0.08 -12.78
N LEU A 5 14.11 -0.85 -13.76
CA LEU A 5 13.50 -2.17 -13.59
C LEU A 5 14.05 -3.08 -14.70
N HIS A 6 14.80 -4.10 -14.33
CA HIS A 6 15.38 -5.08 -15.25
C HIS A 6 14.84 -6.46 -14.90
N VAL A 7 14.16 -7.08 -15.87
CA VAL A 7 13.73 -8.48 -15.78
C VAL A 7 14.91 -9.37 -16.12
N THR A 8 15.42 -10.12 -15.15
CA THR A 8 16.65 -10.93 -15.30
C THR A 8 16.37 -12.41 -15.57
N GLY A 9 15.11 -12.84 -15.48
CA GLY A 9 14.70 -14.21 -15.75
C GLY A 9 13.25 -14.48 -15.37
N GLN A 10 12.84 -15.74 -15.49
CA GLN A 10 11.53 -16.22 -15.03
C GLN A 10 11.74 -17.44 -14.13
N ARG A 11 11.04 -17.45 -13.00
CA ARG A 11 11.02 -18.54 -12.02
C ARG A 11 10.03 -19.61 -12.44
N ASP A 12 10.19 -20.79 -11.88
CA ASP A 12 9.33 -21.96 -12.12
C ASP A 12 7.90 -21.79 -11.58
N ASP A 13 7.66 -20.80 -10.72
CA ASP A 13 6.33 -20.40 -10.22
C ASP A 13 5.63 -19.34 -11.09
N GLY A 14 6.22 -19.01 -12.24
CA GLY A 14 5.63 -18.09 -13.21
C GLY A 14 5.96 -16.61 -12.98
N TYR A 15 6.59 -16.25 -11.86
CA TYR A 15 7.02 -14.86 -11.60
C TYR A 15 8.36 -14.54 -12.26
N HIS A 16 8.59 -13.25 -12.55
CA HIS A 16 9.86 -12.77 -13.09
C HIS A 16 10.88 -12.45 -11.99
N LEU A 17 12.15 -12.73 -12.26
CA LEU A 17 13.26 -12.19 -11.46
C LEU A 17 13.43 -10.73 -11.85
N LEU A 18 13.46 -9.85 -10.85
CA LEU A 18 13.55 -8.41 -11.03
C LEU A 18 14.80 -7.87 -10.32
N ASP A 19 15.58 -7.08 -11.03
CA ASP A 19 16.58 -6.17 -10.47
C ASP A 19 16.04 -4.74 -10.60
N SER A 20 15.83 -4.05 -9.47
CA SER A 20 15.18 -2.75 -9.45
C SER A 20 15.84 -1.79 -8.47
N LEU A 21 16.03 -0.56 -8.94
CA LEU A 21 16.41 0.58 -8.10
C LEU A 21 15.17 1.43 -7.80
N VAL A 22 14.69 1.35 -6.57
CA VAL A 22 13.53 2.12 -6.09
C VAL A 22 14.03 3.40 -5.41
N VAL A 23 13.61 4.55 -5.92
CA VAL A 23 13.82 5.84 -5.26
C VAL A 23 12.50 6.28 -4.64
N PHE A 24 12.51 6.39 -3.31
CA PHE A 24 11.41 6.96 -2.55
C PHE A 24 11.48 8.48 -2.65
N ALA A 25 10.44 9.10 -3.20
CA ALA A 25 10.31 10.55 -3.15
C ALA A 25 10.08 10.93 -1.67
N ALA A 26 11.09 11.52 -1.03
CA ALA A 26 11.03 11.83 0.41
C ALA A 26 9.89 12.79 0.79
N GLU A 27 9.40 13.57 -0.17
CA GLU A 27 8.41 14.64 0.06
C GLU A 27 6.97 14.27 -0.34
N VAL A 28 6.74 13.13 -1.01
CA VAL A 28 5.42 12.76 -1.52
C VAL A 28 5.09 11.31 -1.16
N GLY A 29 4.06 11.13 -0.34
CA GLY A 29 3.57 9.82 0.08
C GLY A 29 2.20 9.90 0.75
N ASP A 30 1.57 8.74 0.88
CA ASP A 30 0.38 8.60 1.71
C ASP A 30 0.77 8.64 3.20
N ARG A 31 -0.14 9.10 4.07
CA ARG A 31 0.09 9.12 5.51
C ARG A 31 -0.86 8.18 6.22
N VAL A 32 -0.30 7.17 6.89
CA VAL A 32 -1.04 6.19 7.68
C VAL A 32 -0.90 6.51 9.16
N ARG A 33 -2.02 6.49 9.88
CA ARG A 33 -2.05 6.52 11.36
C ARG A 33 -2.79 5.30 11.84
N VAL A 34 -2.28 4.69 12.91
CA VAL A 34 -2.83 3.46 13.48
C VAL A 34 -2.96 3.64 14.98
N MET A 35 -4.09 3.20 15.53
CA MET A 35 -4.35 3.22 16.96
C MET A 35 -5.12 1.95 17.37
N PRO A 36 -4.90 1.42 18.59
CA PRO A 36 -5.70 0.31 19.10
C PRO A 36 -7.19 0.64 19.09
N ALA A 37 -8.01 -0.35 18.80
CA ALA A 37 -9.47 -0.22 18.77
C ALA A 37 -10.16 -1.53 19.17
N ASP A 38 -11.46 -1.48 19.40
CA ASP A 38 -12.26 -2.69 19.69
C ASP A 38 -12.51 -3.54 18.43
N LYS A 39 -12.44 -2.92 17.24
CA LYS A 39 -12.62 -3.57 15.94
C LYS A 39 -11.74 -2.89 14.90
N SER A 40 -11.16 -3.70 14.00
CA SER A 40 -10.39 -3.16 12.89
C SER A 40 -11.26 -2.36 11.91
N SER A 41 -10.79 -1.18 11.55
CA SER A 41 -11.46 -0.27 10.62
C SER A 41 -10.46 0.52 9.80
N LEU A 42 -10.91 0.97 8.63
CA LEU A 42 -10.14 1.83 7.74
C LEU A 42 -11.00 3.02 7.32
N ASP A 43 -10.49 4.21 7.61
CA ASP A 43 -11.00 5.48 7.09
C ASP A 43 -9.99 6.07 6.09
N VAL A 44 -10.48 6.51 4.94
CA VAL A 44 -9.64 7.02 3.85
C VAL A 44 -10.05 8.45 3.52
N THR A 45 -9.07 9.34 3.54
CA THR A 45 -9.21 10.77 3.28
C THR A 45 -8.16 11.24 2.28
N GLY A 46 -8.21 12.51 1.88
CA GLY A 46 -7.23 13.10 0.98
C GLY A 46 -7.69 13.15 -0.48
N PRO A 47 -6.94 13.86 -1.34
CA PRO A 47 -7.35 14.17 -2.71
C PRO A 47 -7.45 12.95 -3.62
N MET A 48 -6.79 11.84 -3.28
CA MET A 48 -6.80 10.60 -4.06
C MET A 48 -7.62 9.48 -3.40
N ALA A 49 -8.48 9.82 -2.43
CA ALA A 49 -9.28 8.85 -1.67
C ALA A 49 -10.43 8.21 -2.47
N GLU A 50 -10.93 8.89 -3.50
CA GLU A 50 -12.08 8.43 -4.26
C GLU A 50 -11.79 7.07 -4.91
N GLY A 51 -12.70 6.11 -4.70
CA GLY A 51 -12.58 4.75 -5.24
C GLY A 51 -11.60 3.84 -4.50
N VAL A 52 -10.97 4.28 -3.40
CA VAL A 52 -10.16 3.41 -2.55
C VAL A 52 -11.10 2.49 -1.74
N PRO A 53 -11.02 1.16 -1.88
CA PRO A 53 -11.88 0.26 -1.11
C PRO A 53 -11.52 0.34 0.38
N THR A 54 -12.51 0.22 1.28
CA THR A 54 -12.27 0.17 2.74
C THR A 54 -12.54 -1.21 3.34
N GLY A 55 -12.84 -2.19 2.49
CA GLY A 55 -13.16 -3.57 2.86
C GLY A 55 -11.95 -4.50 2.89
N ALA A 56 -12.21 -5.80 2.96
CA ALA A 56 -11.21 -6.86 3.04
C ALA A 56 -10.37 -7.04 1.76
N ASP A 57 -10.78 -6.43 0.67
CA ASP A 57 -10.05 -6.33 -0.60
C ASP A 57 -8.94 -5.27 -0.57
N ASN A 58 -8.94 -4.37 0.43
CA ASN A 58 -7.84 -3.42 0.62
C ASN A 58 -6.66 -4.09 1.36
N LEU A 59 -5.45 -3.97 0.80
CA LEU A 59 -4.21 -4.48 1.39
C LEU A 59 -3.95 -3.96 2.82
N VAL A 60 -4.40 -2.74 3.16
CA VAL A 60 -4.32 -2.19 4.52
C VAL A 60 -5.18 -3.00 5.50
N MET A 61 -6.38 -3.42 5.07
CA MET A 61 -7.25 -4.27 5.89
C MET A 61 -6.73 -5.71 5.99
N GLN A 62 -6.12 -6.22 4.91
CA GLN A 62 -5.44 -7.53 4.95
C GLN A 62 -4.24 -7.51 5.89
N ALA A 63 -3.44 -6.43 5.88
CA ALA A 63 -2.35 -6.24 6.83
C ALA A 63 -2.86 -6.12 8.28
N ALA A 64 -3.97 -5.41 8.51
CA ALA A 64 -4.60 -5.32 9.82
C ALA A 64 -5.09 -6.69 10.34
N ALA A 65 -5.52 -7.58 9.45
CA ALA A 65 -5.94 -8.94 9.82
C ALA A 65 -4.77 -9.86 10.21
N LEU A 66 -3.55 -9.52 9.80
CA LEU A 66 -2.32 -10.22 10.21
C LEU A 66 -1.72 -9.65 11.51
N TYR A 67 -2.29 -8.55 12.03
CA TYR A 67 -1.86 -7.94 13.28
C TYR A 67 -2.61 -8.55 14.47
N ASP A 68 -1.91 -8.82 15.57
CA ASP A 68 -2.45 -9.59 16.71
C ASP A 68 -3.59 -8.89 17.46
N LEU A 69 -3.80 -7.58 17.23
CA LEU A 69 -4.80 -6.77 17.92
C LEU A 69 -5.64 -5.95 16.93
N PRO A 70 -6.92 -5.68 17.21
CA PRO A 70 -7.72 -4.83 16.34
C PRO A 70 -7.23 -3.37 16.37
N VAL A 71 -7.27 -2.72 15.21
CA VAL A 71 -6.74 -1.36 15.04
C VAL A 71 -7.64 -0.49 14.16
N ALA A 72 -7.82 0.76 14.56
CA ALA A 72 -8.40 1.78 13.71
C ALA A 72 -7.28 2.44 12.89
N ILE A 73 -7.46 2.46 11.57
CA ILE A 73 -6.47 2.98 10.62
C ILE A 73 -7.06 4.19 9.89
N SER A 74 -6.31 5.28 9.86
CA SER A 74 -6.62 6.45 9.03
C SER A 74 -5.55 6.59 7.94
N LEU A 75 -6.00 6.63 6.68
CA LEU A 75 -5.16 6.79 5.49
C LEU A 75 -5.46 8.16 4.84
N ASP A 76 -4.50 9.08 4.87
CA ASP A 76 -4.52 10.28 4.02
C ASP A 76 -3.86 9.90 2.68
N LYS A 77 -4.69 9.62 1.68
CA LYS A 77 -4.34 9.19 0.33
C LYS A 77 -4.05 10.39 -0.57
N ARG A 78 -2.79 10.50 -0.96
CA ARG A 78 -2.25 11.59 -1.81
C ARG A 78 -1.59 11.07 -3.07
N LEU A 79 -1.10 9.83 -3.07
CA LEU A 79 -0.54 9.20 -4.27
C LEU A 79 -1.68 8.76 -5.20
N PRO A 80 -1.57 8.94 -6.52
CA PRO A 80 -2.55 8.43 -7.46
C PRO A 80 -2.63 6.90 -7.39
N MET A 81 -3.83 6.34 -7.54
CA MET A 81 -4.00 4.89 -7.69
C MET A 81 -3.33 4.40 -8.98
N ALA A 82 -2.83 3.16 -8.96
CA ALA A 82 -2.26 2.47 -10.12
C ALA A 82 -1.08 3.17 -10.84
N ALA A 83 -0.43 4.15 -10.20
CA ALA A 83 0.73 4.85 -10.79
C ALA A 83 2.04 4.02 -10.79
N GLY A 84 1.99 2.76 -10.34
CA GLY A 84 3.19 1.97 -10.11
C GLY A 84 4.12 2.60 -9.08
N LEU A 85 3.58 3.22 -8.02
CA LEU A 85 4.39 3.89 -6.99
C LEU A 85 4.50 3.08 -5.68
N GLY A 86 3.98 1.85 -5.67
CA GLY A 86 3.72 1.07 -4.46
C GLY A 86 2.22 0.96 -4.26
#